data_AF-A0A2P5A7A3-F1
#
_entry.id   AF-A0A2P5A7A3-F1
#
_cell.length_a   1.000
_cell.length_b   1.000
_cell.length_c   1.000
_cell.angle_alpha   90.00
_cell.angle_beta   90.00
_cell.angle_gamma   90.00
#
_symmetry.space_group_name_H-M   'P 1'
#
loop_
_entity.id
_entity.type
_entity.pdbx_description
1 polymer ?
#
loop_
_entity_poly.entity_id
_entity_poly.type
_entity_poly.pdbx_seq_one_letter_code
_entity_poly.pdbx_strand_id
1 'polypeptide(L)' 'IEANGKSYSLTAMKSAITSAIGLTPKIKCSRNKWQQYQLHEVYFCVNQTSYLTPCNAQGFQDKCDDHEDIYFHKF' A
#
# COMPACT_ATOMS: atom_id res chain seq x y z
N ILE A 1 -8.47 7.11 -6.60
CA ILE A 1 -8.28 6.68 -5.19
C ILE A 1 -7.88 7.91 -4.42
N GLU A 2 -8.61 8.26 -3.37
CA GLU A 2 -8.44 9.52 -2.65
C GLU A 2 -8.62 9.32 -1.14
N ALA A 3 -8.01 10.20 -0.35
CA ALA A 3 -8.14 10.26 1.10
C ALA A 3 -9.51 10.85 1.50
N ASN A 4 -10.59 10.16 1.16
CA ASN A 4 -11.97 10.63 1.36
C ASN A 4 -12.76 9.79 2.39
N GLY A 5 -12.08 8.95 3.16
CA GLY A 5 -12.71 8.10 4.17
C GLY A 5 -13.46 6.90 3.59
N LYS A 6 -13.19 6.53 2.33
CA LYS A 6 -13.71 5.31 1.71
C LYS A 6 -12.67 4.19 1.76
N SER A 7 -13.16 2.96 1.66
CA SER A 7 -12.30 1.80 1.42
C SER A 7 -12.12 1.57 -0.07
N TYR A 8 -10.94 1.09 -0.44
CA TYR A 8 -10.61 0.67 -1.78
C TYR A 8 -9.92 -0.69 -1.71
N SER A 9 -10.05 -1.49 -2.77
CA SER A 9 -9.36 -2.77 -2.76
C SER A 9 -7.84 -2.59 -2.78
N LEU A 10 -7.10 -3.41 -2.04
CA LEU A 10 -5.65 -3.43 -1.96
C LEU A 10 -5.04 -3.59 -3.36
N THR A 11 -5.67 -4.42 -4.18
CA THR A 11 -5.32 -4.60 -5.59
C THR A 11 -5.50 -3.30 -6.39
N ALA A 12 -6.63 -2.60 -6.24
CA ALA A 12 -6.84 -1.32 -6.92
C ALA A 12 -5.82 -0.27 -6.47
N MET A 13 -5.48 -0.20 -5.18
CA MET A 13 -4.42 0.69 -4.66
C MET A 13 -3.06 0.38 -5.29
N LYS A 14 -2.65 -0.90 -5.27
CA LYS A 14 -1.39 -1.34 -5.89
C LYS A 14 -1.38 -1.03 -7.39
N SER A 15 -2.44 -1.38 -8.11
CA SER A 15 -2.56 -1.14 -9.55
C SER A 15 -2.52 0.34 -9.92
N ALA A 16 -3.20 1.21 -9.19
CA ALA A 16 -3.18 2.64 -9.45
C ALA A 16 -1.76 3.23 -9.35
N ILE A 17 -0.99 2.78 -8.37
CA ILE A 17 0.41 3.19 -8.21
C ILE A 17 1.27 2.56 -9.31
N THR A 18 1.12 1.26 -9.60
CA THR A 18 1.83 0.58 -10.69
C THR A 18 1.60 1.28 -12.03
N SER A 19 0.38 1.70 -12.34
CA SER A 19 0.07 2.44 -13.57
C SER A 19 0.77 3.81 -13.65
N ALA A 20 1.04 4.45 -12.50
CA ALA A 20 1.68 5.76 -12.45
C ALA A 20 3.22 5.67 -12.55
N ILE A 21 3.84 4.67 -11.93
CA ILE A 21 5.31 4.60 -11.79
C ILE A 21 5.95 3.35 -12.44
N GLY A 22 5.16 2.44 -13.00
CA GLY A 22 5.64 1.22 -13.66
C GLY A 22 6.05 0.08 -12.72
N LEU A 23 5.93 0.24 -11.40
CA LEU A 23 6.36 -0.74 -10.41
C LEU A 23 5.32 -0.90 -9.30
N THR A 24 5.13 -2.15 -8.88
CA THR A 24 4.19 -2.49 -7.80
C THR A 24 4.79 -2.14 -6.44
N PRO A 25 4.16 -1.23 -5.68
CA PRO A 25 4.64 -0.86 -4.34
C PRO A 25 4.35 -1.99 -3.34
N LYS A 26 5.03 -1.92 -2.19
CA LYS A 26 4.61 -2.66 -1.00
C LYS A 26 3.71 -1.76 -0.16
N ILE A 27 2.52 -2.24 0.18
CA ILE A 27 1.57 -1.53 1.03
C ILE A 27 1.59 -2.19 2.40
N LYS A 28 1.63 -1.38 3.44
CA LYS A 28 1.47 -1.83 4.82
C LYS A 28 0.23 -1.21 5.43
N CYS A 29 -0.57 -2.06 6.05
CA CYS A 29 -1.79 -1.71 6.72
C CYS A 29 -1.56 -1.55 8.24
N SER A 30 -2.45 -0.81 8.88
CA SER A 30 -2.62 -0.82 10.33
C SER A 30 -4.10 -0.91 10.68
N ARG A 31 -4.43 -1.12 11.95
CA ARG A 31 -5.81 -1.04 12.43
C ARG A 31 -6.07 0.34 13.03
N ASN A 32 -7.19 0.95 12.64
CA ASN A 32 -7.65 2.22 13.21
C ASN A 32 -8.38 2.00 14.55
N LYS A 33 -8.88 3.08 15.18
CA LYS A 33 -9.60 2.99 16.47
C LYS A 33 -10.89 2.16 16.42
N TRP A 34 -11.42 1.89 15.23
CA TRP A 34 -12.59 1.04 14.99
C TRP A 34 -12.21 -0.37 14.51
N GLN A 35 -10.94 -0.77 14.64
CA GLN A 35 -10.39 -2.05 14.19
C GLN A 35 -10.50 -2.29 12.67
N GLN A 36 -10.75 -1.26 11.87
CA GLN A 36 -10.70 -1.39 10.41
C GLN A 36 -9.26 -1.31 9.92
N TYR A 37 -8.92 -2.15 8.94
CA TYR A 37 -7.65 -2.06 8.24
C TYR A 37 -7.60 -0.79 7.41
N GLN A 38 -6.55 -0.02 7.60
CA GLN A 38 -6.34 1.25 6.91
C GLN A 38 -4.98 1.28 6.23
N LEU A 39 -4.89 2.07 5.16
CA LEU A 39 -3.62 2.40 4.53
C LEU A 39 -2.75 3.14 5.54
N HIS A 40 -1.57 2.61 5.84
CA HIS A 40 -0.65 3.20 6.81
C HIS A 40 0.64 3.67 6.15
N GLU A 41 1.30 2.80 5.39
CA GLU A 41 2.56 3.12 4.73
C GLU A 41 2.58 2.54 3.31
N VAL A 42 3.27 3.25 2.40
CA VAL A 42 3.56 2.82 1.04
C VAL A 42 5.07 2.83 0.87
N TYR A 43 5.63 1.69 0.50
CA TYR A 43 7.07 1.52 0.32
C TYR A 43 7.41 1.31 -1.15
N PHE A 44 8.45 2.02 -1.58
CA PHE A 44 9.12 1.86 -2.87
C PHE A 44 10.54 1.39 -2.63
N CYS A 45 11.04 0.51 -3.49
CA CYS A 45 12.42 0.05 -3.43
C CYS A 45 13.26 0.76 -4.48
N VAL A 46 14.47 1.12 -4.07
CA VAL A 46 15.48 1.73 -4.93
C VAL A 46 16.73 0.85 -4.93
N ASN A 47 17.43 0.82 -6.06
CA ASN A 47 18.73 0.17 -6.14
C ASN A 47 19.83 1.12 -5.62
N GLN A 48 21.08 0.64 -5.63
CA GLN A 48 22.25 1.41 -5.17
C GLN A 48 22.52 2.67 -6.01
N THR A 49 21.94 2.77 -7.21
CA THR A 49 22.04 3.92 -8.11
C THR A 49 20.79 4.81 -8.07
N SER A 50 19.94 4.65 -7.04
CA SER A 50 18.75 5.47 -6.79
C SER A 50 17.63 5.37 -7.84
N TYR A 51 17.63 4.33 -8.67
CA TYR A 51 16.51 4.03 -9.56
C TYR A 51 15.48 3.13 -8.86
N LEU A 52 14.21 3.34 -9.17
CA LEU A 52 13.13 2.46 -8.71
C LEU A 52 13.34 1.04 -9.26
N THR A 53 13.11 0.05 -8.42
CA THR A 53 13.26 -1.38 -8.73
C THR A 53 12.20 -2.20 -8.00
N PRO A 54 11.85 -3.41 -8.48
CA PRO A 54 10.97 -4.30 -7.74
C PRO A 54 11.47 -4.58 -6.31
N CYS A 55 10.54 -4.60 -5.35
CA CYS A 55 10.85 -4.90 -3.96
C CYS A 55 11.03 -6.40 -3.72
N ASN A 56 12.28 -6.82 -3.48
CA ASN A 56 12.66 -8.21 -3.19
C ASN A 56 12.90 -8.49 -1.70
N ALA A 57 12.53 -7.54 -0.82
CA ALA A 57 12.77 -7.66 0.62
C ALA A 57 12.04 -8.88 1.21
N GLN A 58 12.83 -9.83 1.75
CA GLN A 58 12.32 -10.96 2.52
C GLN A 58 11.83 -10.47 3.89
N GLY A 59 10.73 -11.04 4.39
CA GLY A 59 10.20 -10.73 5.72
C GLY A 59 9.36 -9.45 5.82
N PHE A 60 9.02 -8.80 4.71
CA PHE A 60 8.05 -7.71 4.74
C PHE A 60 6.68 -8.21 5.22
N GLN A 61 6.22 -7.69 6.35
CA GLN A 61 4.87 -7.95 6.88
C GLN A 61 3.96 -6.80 6.47
N ASP A 62 3.05 -7.07 5.52
CA ASP A 62 2.08 -6.06 5.07
C ASP A 62 1.02 -5.75 6.12
N LYS A 63 0.75 -6.67 7.06
CA LYS A 63 -0.28 -6.53 8.11
C LYS A 63 -1.67 -6.20 7.55
N CYS A 64 -1.91 -6.57 6.30
CA CYS A 64 -3.22 -6.43 5.67
C CYS A 64 -4.08 -7.69 5.85
N ASP A 65 -3.52 -8.78 6.42
CA ASP A 65 -4.23 -10.00 6.86
C ASP A 65 -5.25 -10.54 5.83
N ASP A 66 -4.83 -10.65 4.56
CA ASP A 66 -5.65 -11.04 3.39
C ASP A 66 -6.90 -10.18 3.14
N HIS A 67 -7.07 -9.06 3.84
CA HIS A 67 -8.17 -8.15 3.59
C HIS A 67 -8.01 -7.46 2.24
N GLU A 68 -9.08 -7.55 1.47
CA GLU A 68 -9.14 -6.91 0.17
C GLU A 68 -9.44 -5.42 0.32
N ASP A 69 -10.35 -5.00 1.21
CA ASP A 69 -10.76 -3.59 1.32
C ASP A 69 -9.99 -2.83 2.42
N ILE A 70 -9.22 -1.83 1.99
CA ILE A 70 -8.36 -1.02 2.85
C ILE A 70 -8.93 0.40 2.95
N TYR A 71 -9.17 0.86 4.18
CA TYR A 71 -9.68 2.19 4.46
C TYR A 71 -8.63 3.26 4.18
N PHE A 72 -8.98 4.29 3.39
CA PHE A 72 -8.12 5.45 3.17
C PHE A 72 -8.64 6.64 3.98
N HIS A 73 -7.98 6.91 5.11
CA HIS A 73 -8.38 7.95 6.04
C HIS A 73 -8.47 9.32 5.37
N LYS A 74 -9.49 10.09 5.76
CA LYS A 74 -9.67 11.48 5.32
C LYS A 74 -8.82 12.41 6.19
N PHE A 75 -8.17 13.39 5.57
CA PHE A 75 -7.46 14.47 6.23
C PHE A 75 -8.40 15.60 6.68
#